data_AF-A0A1L3MIH3-F1
#
_entry.id   AF-A0A1L3MIH3-F1
#
_cell.length_a   1.000
_cell.length_b   1.000
_cell.length_c   1.000
_cell.angle_alpha   90.00
_cell.angle_beta   90.00
_cell.angle_gamma   90.00
#
_symmetry.space_group_name_H-M   'P 1'
#
loop_
_entity.id
_entity.type
_entity.pdbx_description
1 polymer ?
#
loop_
_entity_poly.entity_id
_entity_poly.type
_entity_poly.pdbx_seq_one_letter_code
_entity_poly.pdbx_strand_id
1 'polypeptide(L)'
;MTVGKNCNTFGNDTLTINGTGGNGAEPPNTGTRGIWIYNTTSSTMLANARMTFYYPNSVAPLTWSAASGNSGWSVPVVSTVDPTIAGFTAYATFYTGGWEFRNLPGTANDYSRARGRPNFQASKVIPSCGSTIQVYARRTVTVNGQTISFIRGPIGL
;
A
#
# COMPACT_ATOMS: atom_id res chain seq x y z
N MET A 1 4.64 -1.06 4.92
CA MET A 1 3.28 -0.49 4.97
C MET A 1 2.47 -1.34 5.92
N THR A 2 1.60 -0.71 6.69
CA THR A 2 0.70 -1.35 7.64
C THR A 2 -0.73 -0.96 7.30
N VAL A 3 -1.64 -1.92 7.33
CA VAL A 3 -3.08 -1.66 7.40
C VAL A 3 -3.51 -1.76 8.85
N GLY A 4 -4.44 -0.92 9.29
CA GLY A 4 -4.85 -0.85 10.69
C GLY A 4 -6.33 -0.56 10.85
N LYS A 5 -6.86 -0.94 12.01
CA LYS A 5 -8.22 -0.68 12.48
C LYS A 5 -8.12 -0.03 13.86
N ASN A 6 -8.78 1.09 14.04
CA ASN A 6 -8.99 1.70 15.36
C ASN A 6 -10.48 1.78 15.61
N CYS A 7 -10.96 1.11 16.65
CA CYS A 7 -12.37 1.09 16.96
C CYS A 7 -12.74 2.25 17.86
N ASN A 8 -13.86 2.90 17.56
CA ASN A 8 -14.39 3.98 18.40
C ASN A 8 -15.73 3.55 18.99
N THR A 9 -15.75 3.32 20.31
CA THR A 9 -16.96 2.91 21.06
C THR A 9 -18.13 3.90 20.92
N PHE A 10 -17.86 5.15 20.54
CA PHE A 10 -18.86 6.22 20.47
C PHE A 10 -19.00 6.84 19.06
N GLY A 11 -18.51 6.17 18.01
CA GLY A 11 -18.56 6.72 16.65
C GLY A 11 -18.13 5.74 15.57
N ASN A 12 -17.78 6.28 14.39
CA ASN A 12 -17.25 5.46 13.31
C ASN A 12 -15.84 4.95 13.65
N ASP A 13 -15.58 3.68 13.35
CA ASP A 13 -14.25 3.11 13.38
C ASP A 13 -13.40 3.69 12.25
N THR A 14 -12.09 3.74 12.47
CA THR A 14 -11.13 4.25 11.49
C THR A 14 -10.29 3.11 10.94
N LEU A 15 -10.39 2.87 9.64
CA LEU A 15 -9.47 2.01 8.90
C LEU A 15 -8.33 2.86 8.33
N THR A 16 -7.11 2.36 8.38
CA THR A 16 -5.92 3.07 7.90
C THR A 16 -5.09 2.21 6.97
N ILE A 17 -4.47 2.86 5.98
CA ILE A 17 -3.38 2.33 5.16
C ILE A 17 -2.19 3.27 5.39
N ASN A 18 -1.20 2.84 6.15
CA ASN A 18 -0.07 3.67 6.56
C ASN A 18 1.25 3.16 5.96
N GLY A 19 1.80 3.94 5.04
CA GLY A 19 3.14 3.79 4.48
C GLY A 19 4.17 4.76 5.03
N THR A 20 3.84 5.60 6.03
CA THR A 20 4.69 6.73 6.49
C THR A 20 5.64 6.37 7.63
N GLY A 21 5.34 5.36 8.44
CA GLY A 21 6.18 4.95 9.57
C GLY A 21 7.55 4.33 9.20
N GLY A 22 8.45 4.28 10.19
CA GLY A 22 9.81 3.75 10.06
C GLY A 22 10.89 4.84 10.12
N ASN A 23 11.72 4.80 11.17
CA ASN A 23 12.82 5.75 11.45
C ASN A 23 13.99 5.58 10.48
N GLY A 24 13.78 5.90 9.20
CA GLY A 24 14.78 5.77 8.15
C GLY A 24 14.24 4.98 6.97
N ALA A 25 14.23 5.65 5.83
CA ALA A 25 13.60 5.25 4.59
C ALA A 25 14.37 4.16 3.81
N GLU A 26 15.22 3.36 4.47
CA GLU A 26 16.16 2.47 3.78
C GLU A 26 15.89 0.99 4.13
N PRO A 27 15.50 0.15 3.15
CA PRO A 27 15.53 -1.30 3.34
C PRO A 27 16.96 -1.78 3.64
N PRO A 28 17.17 -2.89 4.37
CA PRO A 28 16.17 -3.84 4.84
C PRO A 28 15.65 -3.56 6.26
N ASN A 29 15.83 -2.34 6.81
CA ASN A 29 15.45 -2.06 8.18
C ASN A 29 13.98 -2.45 8.44
N THR A 30 13.76 -3.26 9.49
CA THR A 30 12.48 -3.86 9.86
C THR A 30 11.39 -2.82 10.17
N GLY A 31 11.78 -1.57 10.42
CA GLY A 31 10.86 -0.45 10.59
C GLY A 31 10.39 0.20 9.29
N THR A 32 11.06 0.00 8.15
CA THR A 32 10.87 0.82 6.95
C THR A 32 9.59 0.46 6.20
N ARG A 33 8.76 1.47 5.92
CA ARG A 33 7.54 1.36 5.11
C ARG A 33 7.72 2.09 3.77
N GLY A 34 7.33 1.45 2.67
CA GLY A 34 7.44 2.00 1.32
C GLY A 34 7.38 0.92 0.23
N ILE A 35 7.66 1.32 -1.02
CA ILE A 35 7.94 0.41 -2.14
C ILE A 35 9.41 0.53 -2.52
N TRP A 36 10.05 -0.62 -2.66
CA TRP A 36 11.41 -0.79 -3.13
C TRP A 36 11.42 -1.86 -4.21
N ILE A 37 12.27 -1.67 -5.21
CA ILE A 37 12.57 -2.67 -6.23
C ILE A 37 14.07 -2.92 -6.13
N TYR A 38 14.45 -4.15 -5.79
CA TYR A 38 15.85 -4.57 -5.73
C TYR A 38 16.40 -4.88 -7.11
N ASN A 39 17.72 -4.91 -7.22
CA ASN A 39 18.49 -5.21 -8.42
C ASN A 39 18.18 -4.22 -9.57
N THR A 40 18.03 -2.95 -9.21
CA THR A 40 17.87 -1.85 -10.19
C THR A 40 19.18 -1.12 -10.39
N THR A 41 19.27 -0.34 -11.47
CA THR A 41 20.35 0.61 -11.76
C THR A 41 19.78 2.03 -11.89
N SER A 42 20.64 3.04 -12.01
CA SER A 42 20.22 4.43 -12.31
C SER A 42 19.48 4.59 -13.64
N SER A 43 19.62 3.63 -14.56
CA SER A 43 18.93 3.60 -15.87
C SER A 43 17.66 2.75 -15.86
N THR A 44 17.33 2.09 -14.75
CA THR A 44 16.12 1.26 -14.67
C THR A 44 14.87 2.13 -14.76
N MET A 45 14.02 1.84 -15.73
CA MET A 45 12.76 2.55 -15.93
C MET A 45 11.66 1.95 -15.06
N LEU A 46 11.07 2.76 -14.18
CA LEU A 46 10.01 2.37 -13.26
C LEU A 46 8.75 3.19 -13.53
N ALA A 47 7.66 2.50 -13.85
CA ALA A 47 6.40 3.12 -14.22
C ALA A 47 5.19 2.35 -13.67
N ASN A 48 4.01 2.97 -13.76
CA ASN A 48 2.71 2.34 -13.47
C ASN A 48 2.65 1.63 -12.11
N ALA A 49 3.35 2.18 -11.11
CA ALA A 49 3.29 1.61 -9.78
C ALA A 49 1.89 1.83 -9.18
N ARG A 50 1.26 0.75 -8.74
CA ARG A 50 -0.03 0.79 -8.07
C ARG A 50 -0.10 -0.23 -6.94
N MET A 51 -0.92 0.08 -5.94
CA MET A 51 -1.31 -0.87 -4.91
C MET A 51 -2.82 -1.06 -4.94
N THR A 52 -3.25 -2.29 -4.67
CA THR A 52 -4.67 -2.63 -4.58
C THR A 52 -4.92 -3.34 -3.25
N PHE A 53 -5.84 -2.80 -2.46
CA PHE A 53 -6.24 -3.35 -1.18
C PHE A 53 -7.60 -4.02 -1.32
N TYR A 54 -7.68 -5.27 -0.89
CA TYR A 54 -8.92 -6.03 -0.94
C TYR A 54 -9.49 -6.08 0.47
N TYR A 55 -10.65 -5.44 0.65
CA TYR A 55 -11.40 -5.45 1.90
C TYR A 55 -12.65 -6.32 1.73
N PRO A 56 -13.11 -7.02 2.78
CA PRO A 56 -14.31 -7.86 2.69
C PRO A 56 -15.53 -7.05 2.28
N ASN A 57 -16.43 -7.65 1.51
CA ASN A 57 -17.66 -6.99 1.07
C ASN A 57 -18.54 -6.55 2.25
N SER A 58 -18.43 -7.22 3.40
CA SER A 58 -19.14 -6.87 4.64
C SER A 58 -18.72 -5.52 5.25
N VAL A 59 -17.52 -5.02 4.93
CA VAL A 59 -17.04 -3.70 5.39
C VAL A 59 -17.09 -2.65 4.28
N ALA A 60 -17.25 -3.07 3.03
CA ALA A 60 -17.45 -2.18 1.89
C ALA A 60 -18.85 -1.52 1.92
N PRO A 61 -19.08 -0.44 1.14
CA PRO A 61 -18.06 0.39 0.51
C PRO A 61 -17.25 1.17 1.56
N LEU A 62 -15.99 1.48 1.22
CA LEU A 62 -15.08 2.33 1.98
C LEU A 62 -14.75 3.58 1.15
N THR A 63 -15.03 4.75 1.72
CA THR A 63 -14.62 6.03 1.13
C THR A 63 -13.31 6.47 1.78
N TRP A 64 -12.23 6.37 1.02
CA TRP A 64 -10.90 6.77 1.49
C TRP A 64 -10.68 8.26 1.34
N SER A 65 -9.85 8.81 2.23
CA SER A 65 -9.26 10.15 2.10
C SER A 65 -7.76 10.09 2.34
N ALA A 66 -7.03 11.05 1.78
CA ALA A 66 -5.61 11.22 2.08
C ALA A 66 -5.44 11.66 3.54
N ALA A 67 -4.57 10.96 4.27
CA ALA A 67 -4.14 11.36 5.60
C ALA A 67 -2.82 12.14 5.52
N SER A 68 -2.47 12.85 6.61
CA SER A 68 -1.21 13.60 6.69
C SER A 68 0.00 12.74 6.34
N GLY A 69 0.91 13.26 5.52
CA GLY A 69 2.09 12.53 5.04
C GLY A 69 1.87 11.66 3.79
N ASN A 70 0.63 11.59 3.26
CA ASN A 70 0.42 11.04 1.93
C ASN A 70 1.16 11.88 0.88
N SER A 71 1.96 11.25 0.04
CA SER A 71 2.74 11.93 -0.98
C SER A 71 2.91 11.07 -2.23
N GLY A 72 2.61 11.62 -3.40
CA GLY A 72 2.78 10.93 -4.68
C GLY A 72 1.85 9.75 -4.93
N TRP A 73 0.85 9.51 -4.08
CA TRP A 73 -0.15 8.44 -4.23
C TRP A 73 -1.56 9.01 -4.31
N SER A 74 -2.36 8.51 -5.26
CA SER A 74 -3.77 8.87 -5.39
C SER A 74 -4.59 8.31 -4.22
N VAL A 75 -5.70 8.95 -3.88
CA VAL A 75 -6.66 8.37 -2.93
C VAL A 75 -7.19 7.03 -3.50
N PRO A 76 -7.28 5.95 -2.69
CA PRO A 76 -7.79 4.68 -3.16
C PRO A 76 -9.26 4.78 -3.61
N VAL A 77 -9.56 4.22 -4.77
CA VAL A 77 -10.91 4.11 -5.34
C VAL A 77 -11.20 2.68 -5.75
N VAL A 78 -12.48 2.31 -5.87
CA VAL A 78 -12.86 0.96 -6.31
C VAL A 78 -12.24 0.65 -7.67
N SER A 79 -11.55 -0.48 -7.77
CA SER A 79 -10.89 -0.94 -8.98
C SER A 79 -11.71 -2.03 -9.67
N THR A 80 -11.94 -1.86 -10.97
CA THR A 80 -12.59 -2.86 -11.83
C THR A 80 -11.60 -3.58 -12.75
N VAL A 81 -10.31 -3.22 -12.69
CA VAL A 81 -9.25 -3.73 -13.56
C VAL A 81 -8.22 -4.60 -12.83
N ASP A 82 -8.36 -4.72 -11.51
CA ASP A 82 -7.55 -5.64 -10.71
C ASP A 82 -8.20 -7.03 -10.65
N PRO A 83 -7.40 -8.11 -10.49
CA PRO A 83 -7.94 -9.45 -10.33
C PRO A 83 -8.96 -9.52 -9.20
N THR A 84 -10.10 -10.14 -9.47
CA THR A 84 -11.17 -10.29 -8.47
C THR A 84 -10.79 -11.31 -7.41
N ILE A 85 -11.09 -11.02 -6.15
CA ILE A 85 -11.05 -11.98 -5.05
C ILE A 85 -12.47 -12.14 -4.52
N ALA A 86 -13.01 -13.37 -4.57
CA ALA A 86 -14.38 -13.64 -4.17
C ALA A 86 -14.63 -13.20 -2.71
N GLY A 87 -15.69 -12.42 -2.49
CA GLY A 87 -16.02 -11.87 -1.18
C GLY A 87 -15.30 -10.57 -0.80
N PHE A 88 -14.49 -10.00 -1.69
CA PHE A 88 -13.73 -8.77 -1.45
C PHE A 88 -13.99 -7.69 -2.49
N THR A 89 -13.93 -6.43 -2.05
CA THR A 89 -13.93 -5.23 -2.87
C THR A 89 -12.49 -4.71 -3.00
N ALA A 90 -12.04 -4.48 -4.24
CA ALA A 90 -10.70 -3.99 -4.54
C ALA A 90 -10.66 -2.45 -4.55
N TYR A 91 -9.72 -1.85 -3.81
CA TYR A 91 -9.46 -0.40 -3.80
C TYR A 91 -8.03 -0.13 -4.29
N ALA A 92 -7.88 0.52 -5.44
CA ALA A 92 -6.59 0.81 -6.05
C ALA A 92 -6.14 2.24 -5.83
N THR A 93 -4.84 2.41 -5.56
CA THR A 93 -4.12 3.68 -5.50
C THR A 93 -2.92 3.63 -6.46
N PHE A 94 -2.68 4.75 -7.14
CA PHE A 94 -1.67 4.87 -8.19
C PHE A 94 -0.57 5.84 -7.76
N TYR A 95 0.66 5.46 -8.07
CA TYR A 95 1.84 6.27 -7.79
C TYR A 95 2.16 7.18 -8.96
N THR A 96 2.30 8.47 -8.69
CA THR A 96 2.71 9.50 -9.65
C THR A 96 3.96 10.25 -9.20
N GLY A 97 4.55 9.86 -8.08
CA GLY A 97 5.79 10.47 -7.58
C GLY A 97 7.05 9.95 -8.29
N GLY A 98 8.19 10.56 -7.97
CA GLY A 98 9.49 10.17 -8.49
C GLY A 98 10.16 9.02 -7.73
N TRP A 99 11.02 8.29 -8.43
CA TRP A 99 11.86 7.25 -7.84
C TRP A 99 13.21 7.82 -7.39
N GLU A 100 13.81 7.17 -6.40
CA GLU A 100 15.18 7.45 -5.97
C GLU A 100 15.99 6.17 -6.04
N PHE A 101 17.05 6.20 -6.84
CA PHE A 101 18.02 5.13 -6.93
C PHE A 101 19.02 5.20 -5.77
N ARG A 102 19.25 4.07 -5.12
CA ARG A 102 20.27 3.88 -4.09
C ARG A 102 21.29 2.86 -4.61
N ASN A 103 22.49 3.37 -4.86
CA ASN A 103 23.68 2.55 -5.10
C ASN A 103 24.22 2.10 -3.75
N LEU A 104 24.21 0.79 -3.50
CA LEU A 104 24.74 0.15 -2.32
C LEU A 104 25.95 -0.71 -2.70
N PRO A 105 27.17 -0.14 -2.68
CA PRO A 105 28.36 -0.91 -3.01
C PRO A 105 28.60 -2.05 -2.00
N GLY A 106 29.06 -3.21 -2.49
CA GLY A 106 29.41 -4.37 -1.67
C GLY A 106 28.44 -5.53 -1.78
N THR A 107 27.99 -6.09 -0.64
CA THR A 107 27.13 -7.28 -0.55
C THR A 107 25.63 -6.98 -0.54
N ALA A 108 25.23 -5.71 -0.56
CA ALA A 108 23.85 -5.30 -0.57
C ALA A 108 23.38 -5.02 -2.01
N ASN A 109 22.14 -5.40 -2.32
CA ASN A 109 21.59 -5.16 -3.64
C ASN A 109 21.16 -3.70 -3.79
N ASP A 110 21.62 -3.06 -4.86
CA ASP A 110 21.10 -1.79 -5.34
C ASP A 110 19.57 -1.81 -5.44
N TYR A 111 18.93 -0.69 -5.14
CA TYR A 111 17.48 -0.60 -5.24
C TYR A 111 16.99 0.79 -5.63
N SER A 112 15.79 0.81 -6.16
CA SER A 112 15.04 2.03 -6.39
C SER A 112 13.85 2.07 -5.46
N ARG A 113 13.62 3.25 -4.87
CA ARG A 113 12.52 3.47 -3.93
C ARG A 113 11.55 4.52 -4.42
N ALA A 114 10.27 4.33 -4.10
CA ALA A 114 9.30 5.41 -4.27
C ALA A 114 9.59 6.49 -3.23
N ARG A 115 9.79 7.75 -3.66
CA ARG A 115 9.97 8.88 -2.72
C ARG A 115 8.69 9.15 -1.92
N GLY A 116 7.56 8.94 -2.57
CA GLY A 116 6.24 9.20 -2.00
C GLY A 116 5.74 8.03 -1.17
N ARG A 117 5.10 8.35 -0.04
CA ARG A 117 4.57 7.37 0.91
C ARG A 117 3.04 7.44 0.92
N PRO A 118 2.34 6.31 0.77
CA PRO A 118 0.88 6.30 0.85
C PRO A 118 0.43 6.47 2.29
N ASN A 119 -0.55 7.32 2.54
CA ASN A 119 -1.23 7.37 3.83
C ASN A 119 -2.71 7.70 3.66
N PHE A 120 -3.59 6.80 4.10
CA PHE A 120 -5.02 6.94 3.88
C PHE A 120 -5.81 6.53 5.11
N GLN A 121 -6.99 7.12 5.24
CA GLN A 121 -7.97 6.77 6.26
C GLN A 121 -9.37 6.65 5.65
N ALA A 122 -10.17 5.76 6.20
CA ALA A 122 -11.60 5.62 5.93
C ALA A 122 -12.35 5.46 7.23
N SER A 123 -13.53 6.08 7.34
CA SER A 123 -14.42 5.93 8.48
C SER A 123 -15.56 4.99 8.15
N LYS A 124 -15.81 3.99 9.01
CA LYS A 124 -16.88 3.00 8.83
C LYS A 124 -17.38 2.51 10.18
N VAL A 125 -18.68 2.27 10.33
CA VAL A 125 -19.22 1.53 11.47
C VAL A 125 -18.95 0.03 11.24
N ILE A 126 -18.15 -0.58 12.10
CA ILE A 126 -17.85 -2.02 12.09
C ILE A 126 -18.71 -2.67 13.18
N PRO A 127 -19.63 -3.60 12.84
CA PRO A 127 -20.63 -4.13 13.78
C PRO A 127 -20.09 -4.72 15.08
N SER A 128 -18.86 -5.24 15.05
CA SER A 128 -18.15 -5.69 16.25
C SER A 128 -16.66 -5.41 16.07
N CYS A 129 -16.07 -4.65 16.99
CA CYS A 129 -14.64 -4.35 16.97
C CYS A 129 -13.76 -5.61 17.07
N GLY A 130 -14.25 -6.66 17.74
CA GLY A 130 -13.56 -7.95 17.84
C GLY A 130 -13.53 -8.75 16.54
N SER A 131 -14.30 -8.33 15.52
CA SER A 131 -14.30 -9.00 14.21
C SER A 131 -12.96 -8.78 13.51
N THR A 132 -12.31 -9.86 13.12
CA THR A 132 -11.12 -9.79 12.26
C THR A 132 -11.52 -9.33 10.86
N ILE A 133 -10.93 -8.24 10.39
CA ILE A 133 -11.06 -7.84 8.98
C ILE A 133 -9.87 -8.41 8.22
N GLN A 134 -10.14 -9.35 7.32
CA GLN A 134 -9.12 -9.90 6.45
C GLN A 134 -8.78 -8.91 5.34
N VAL A 135 -7.51 -8.60 5.12
CA VAL A 135 -7.08 -7.69 4.05
C VAL A 135 -5.98 -8.32 3.21
N TYR A 136 -6.13 -8.25 1.89
CA TYR A 136 -5.03 -8.53 0.96
C TYR A 136 -4.48 -7.23 0.40
N ALA A 137 -3.19 -7.24 0.08
CA ALA A 137 -2.53 -6.15 -0.62
C ALA A 137 -1.80 -6.71 -1.85
N ARG A 138 -2.21 -6.26 -3.04
CA ARG A 138 -1.48 -6.48 -4.29
C ARG A 138 -0.63 -5.26 -4.60
N ARG A 139 0.61 -5.48 -5.02
CA ARG A 139 1.51 -4.43 -5.52
C ARG A 139 1.87 -4.76 -6.95
N THR A 140 1.87 -3.74 -7.80
CA THR A 140 2.21 -3.85 -9.21
C THR A 140 3.16 -2.71 -9.57
N VAL A 141 4.18 -2.99 -10.37
CA VAL A 141 5.08 -1.99 -10.95
C VAL A 141 5.53 -2.49 -12.31
N THR A 142 5.76 -1.58 -13.26
CA THR A 142 6.40 -1.90 -14.53
C THR A 142 7.87 -1.53 -14.46
N VAL A 143 8.74 -2.51 -14.69
CA VAL A 143 10.21 -2.40 -14.64
C VAL A 143 10.74 -2.69 -16.05
N ASN A 144 11.38 -1.71 -16.68
CA ASN A 144 11.91 -1.83 -18.05
C ASN A 144 10.88 -2.38 -19.05
N GLY A 145 9.62 -1.93 -18.94
CA GLY A 145 8.52 -2.39 -19.80
C GLY A 145 7.84 -3.69 -19.35
N GLN A 146 8.41 -4.44 -18.40
CA GLN A 146 7.81 -5.65 -17.86
C GLN A 146 6.99 -5.37 -16.60
N THR A 147 5.71 -5.76 -16.60
CA THR A 147 4.88 -5.66 -15.39
C THR A 147 5.17 -6.79 -14.41
N ILE A 148 5.55 -6.41 -13.19
CA ILE A 148 5.76 -7.30 -12.06
C ILE A 148 4.64 -7.05 -11.05
N SER A 149 4.01 -8.11 -10.57
CA SER A 149 3.01 -8.00 -9.50
C SER A 149 3.07 -9.16 -8.52
N PHE A 150 2.72 -8.89 -7.27
CA PHE A 150 2.55 -9.90 -6.25
C PHE A 150 1.44 -9.50 -5.28
N ILE A 151 0.81 -10.50 -4.68
CA ILE A 151 -0.21 -10.33 -3.64
C ILE A 151 0.32 -10.86 -2.31
N ARG A 152 -0.03 -10.19 -1.21
CA ARG A 152 0.19 -10.67 0.15
C ARG A 152 -1.11 -10.64 0.93
N GLY A 153 -1.24 -11.55 1.88
CA GLY A 153 -2.41 -11.67 2.74
C GLY A 153 -3.11 -13.04 2.61
N PRO A 154 -4.25 -13.21 3.30
CA PRO A 154 -4.89 -12.18 4.11
C PRO A 154 -4.10 -11.92 5.40
N ILE A 155 -4.13 -10.68 5.89
CA ILE A 155 -3.77 -10.37 7.28
C ILE A 155 -5.03 -9.93 8.02
N GLY A 156 -5.13 -10.26 9.30
CA GLY A 156 -6.23 -9.83 10.16
C GLY A 156 -5.97 -8.47 10.78
N LEU A 157 -6.98 -7.59 10.75
CA LEU A 157 -7.04 -6.31 11.48
C LEU A 157 -7.94 -6.37 12.70
#